data_AF-A0A2H0TFD7-F1
#
_entry.id   AF-A0A2H0TFD7-F1
#
_cell.length_a   1.000
_cell.length_b   1.000
_cell.length_c   1.000
_cell.angle_alpha   90.00
_cell.angle_beta   90.00
_cell.angle_gamma   90.00
#
_symmetry.space_group_name_H-M   'P 1'
#
loop_
_entity.id
_entity.type
_entity.pdbx_description
1 polymer ?
#
loop_
_entity_poly.entity_id
_entity_poly.type
_entity_poly.pdbx_seq_one_letter_code
_entity_poly.pdbx_strand_id
1 'polypeptide(L)'
;MSKTKQNILVAVLAVALLGTAYIWYSQSPTTGNEGISRVEGPSNQQRIQFLALLRTLKGLKFDTSFFQDPVYQSLIDSGVQVNIPAERGAINPFEPR
;
A
#
# COMPACT_ATOMS: atom_id res chain seq x y z
N MET A 1 -9.18 -50.34 -41.28
CA MET A 1 -8.54 -49.02 -41.52
C MET A 1 -7.04 -49.27 -41.69
N SER A 2 -6.42 -48.85 -42.80
CA SER A 2 -4.99 -49.15 -43.06
C SER A 2 -4.12 -48.56 -41.95
N LYS A 3 -3.23 -49.35 -41.35
CA LYS A 3 -2.37 -48.97 -40.21
C LYS A 3 -1.64 -47.64 -40.47
N THR A 4 -1.29 -47.36 -41.71
CA THR A 4 -0.66 -46.12 -42.16
C THR A 4 -1.57 -44.90 -41.96
N LYS A 5 -2.87 -45.01 -42.30
CA LYS A 5 -3.85 -43.94 -42.11
C LYS A 5 -4.10 -43.67 -40.63
N GLN A 6 -4.11 -44.71 -39.80
CA GLN A 6 -4.25 -44.59 -38.35
C GLN A 6 -3.03 -43.90 -37.72
N ASN A 7 -1.81 -44.26 -38.12
CA ASN A 7 -0.59 -43.61 -37.62
C ASN A 7 -0.52 -42.13 -38.00
N ILE A 8 -0.94 -41.77 -39.22
CA ILE A 8 -1.00 -40.37 -39.65
C ILE A 8 -2.02 -39.60 -38.81
N LEU A 9 -3.20 -40.19 -38.57
CA LEU A 9 -4.24 -39.56 -37.75
C LEU A 9 -3.78 -39.34 -36.30
N VAL A 10 -3.09 -40.31 -35.71
CA VAL A 10 -2.52 -40.21 -34.37
C VAL A 10 -1.41 -39.14 -34.31
N ALA A 11 -0.55 -39.08 -35.33
CA ALA A 11 0.49 -38.06 -35.40
C ALA A 11 -0.08 -36.64 -35.50
N VAL A 12 -1.10 -36.44 -36.34
CA VAL A 12 -1.80 -35.14 -36.48
C VAL A 12 -2.48 -34.74 -35.16
N LEU A 13 -3.15 -35.69 -34.50
CA LEU A 13 -3.79 -35.45 -33.20
C LEU A 13 -2.77 -35.05 -32.13
N ALA A 14 -1.62 -35.73 -32.07
CA ALA A 14 -0.56 -35.43 -31.11
C ALA A 14 0.01 -34.02 -31.33
N VAL A 15 0.27 -33.64 -32.58
CA VAL A 15 0.75 -32.29 -32.92
C VAL A 15 -0.29 -31.22 -32.56
N ALA A 16 -1.58 -31.47 -32.82
CA ALA A 16 -2.65 -30.55 -32.44
C ALA A 16 -2.74 -30.36 -30.92
N LEU A 17 -2.70 -31.45 -30.15
CA LEU A 17 -2.73 -31.41 -28.68
C LEU A 17 -1.53 -30.64 -28.12
N LEU A 18 -0.32 -30.95 -28.58
CA LEU A 18 0.89 -30.25 -28.14
C LEU A 18 0.86 -28.77 -28.51
N GLY A 19 0.38 -28.44 -29.71
CA GLY A 19 0.20 -27.04 -30.14
C GLY A 19 -0.77 -26.28 -29.25
N THR A 20 -1.94 -26.86 -28.96
CA THR A 20 -2.93 -26.22 -28.07
C THR A 20 -2.44 -26.07 -26.64
N ALA A 21 -1.75 -27.08 -26.10
CA ALA A 21 -1.16 -27.02 -24.77
C ALA A 21 -0.07 -25.94 -24.67
N TYR A 22 0.76 -25.79 -25.70
CA TYR A 22 1.79 -24.75 -25.75
C TYR A 22 1.21 -23.35 -25.83
N ILE A 23 0.20 -23.13 -26.67
CA ILE A 23 -0.48 -21.83 -26.77
C ILE A 23 -1.16 -21.49 -25.45
N TRP A 24 -1.85 -22.46 -24.84
CA TRP A 24 -2.51 -22.27 -23.56
C TRP A 24 -1.52 -22.00 -22.42
N TYR A 25 -0.39 -22.71 -22.38
CA TYR A 25 0.67 -22.49 -21.38
C TYR A 25 1.36 -21.13 -21.57
N SER A 26 1.64 -20.72 -22.82
CA SER A 26 2.30 -19.44 -23.10
C SER A 26 1.40 -18.22 -22.91
N GLN A 27 0.09 -18.38 -23.05
CA GLN A 27 -0.89 -17.32 -22.82
C GLN A 27 -1.50 -17.35 -21.42
N SER A 28 -1.32 -18.44 -20.67
CA SER A 28 -1.70 -18.46 -19.26
C SER A 28 -0.81 -17.47 -18.52
N PRO A 29 -1.38 -16.38 -17.97
CA PRO A 29 -0.62 -15.52 -17.10
C PRO A 29 -0.10 -16.40 -15.97
N THR A 30 1.21 -16.43 -15.77
CA THR A 30 1.78 -16.98 -14.55
C THR A 30 1.20 -16.17 -13.40
N THR A 31 0.14 -16.67 -12.78
CA THR A 31 -0.33 -16.21 -11.47
C THR A 31 0.72 -16.67 -10.46
N GLY A 32 1.88 -16.01 -10.52
CA GLY A 32 2.88 -16.07 -9.47
C GLY A 32 2.24 -15.45 -8.24
N ASN A 33 1.80 -16.31 -7.32
CA ASN A 33 1.40 -15.97 -5.96
C ASN A 33 0.57 -14.69 -5.83
N GLU A 34 -0.70 -14.77 -6.21
CA GLU A 34 -1.73 -13.89 -5.64
C GLU A 34 -1.91 -14.22 -4.15
N GLY A 35 -0.97 -13.75 -3.33
CA GLY A 35 -1.03 -13.93 -1.87
C GLY A 35 -0.31 -12.83 -1.10
N ILE A 36 0.48 -12.00 -1.77
CA ILE A 36 1.07 -10.80 -1.16
C ILE A 36 1.01 -9.72 -2.23
N SER A 37 0.00 -8.85 -2.17
CA SER A 37 0.07 -7.56 -2.86
C SER A 37 1.30 -6.86 -2.30
N ARG A 38 2.40 -6.92 -3.04
CA ARG A 38 3.60 -6.15 -2.74
C ARG A 38 3.12 -4.70 -2.81
N VAL A 39 3.06 -4.03 -1.67
CA VAL A 39 2.83 -2.58 -1.63
C VAL A 39 4.00 -2.00 -2.41
N GLU A 40 3.75 -1.59 -3.65
CA GLU A 40 4.74 -0.86 -4.42
C GLU A 40 5.13 0.34 -3.57
N GLY A 41 6.41 0.40 -3.18
CA GLY A 41 6.92 1.52 -2.42
C GLY A 41 6.60 2.83 -3.16
N PRO A 42 6.46 3.96 -2.44
CA PRO A 42 6.02 5.20 -3.03
C PRO A 42 6.87 5.51 -4.26
N SER A 43 6.20 5.74 -5.38
CA SER A 43 6.79 6.15 -6.64
C SER A 43 7.65 7.40 -6.41
N ASN A 44 8.63 7.64 -7.28
CA ASN A 44 9.48 8.83 -7.16
C ASN A 44 8.66 10.13 -7.10
N GLN A 45 7.53 10.20 -7.80
CA GLN A 45 6.61 11.34 -7.72
C GLN A 45 5.97 11.50 -6.33
N GLN A 46 5.53 10.41 -5.69
CA GLN A 46 4.95 10.46 -4.34
C GLN A 46 5.99 10.89 -3.29
N ARG A 47 7.25 10.45 -3.42
CA ARG A 47 8.36 10.90 -2.54
C ARG A 47 8.66 12.38 -2.71
N ILE A 48 8.66 12.88 -3.95
CA ILE A 48 8.89 14.31 -4.23
C ILE A 48 7.77 15.16 -3.65
N GLN A 49 6.51 14.75 -3.82
CA GLN A 49 5.35 15.45 -3.25
C GLN A 49 5.39 15.47 -1.71
N PHE A 50 5.74 14.35 -1.08
CA PHE A 50 5.89 14.27 0.36
C PHE A 50 7.01 15.19 0.88
N LEU A 51 8.17 15.21 0.22
CA LEU A 51 9.27 16.11 0.58
C LEU A 51 8.91 17.59 0.37
N ALA A 52 8.12 17.90 -0.66
CA ALA A 52 7.60 19.26 -0.88
C ALA A 52 6.67 19.67 0.26
N LEU A 53 5.74 18.80 0.67
CA LEU A 53 4.85 19.04 1.81
C LEU A 53 5.65 19.24 3.11
N LEU A 54 6.67 18.41 3.36
CA LEU A 54 7.51 18.52 4.55
C LEU A 54 8.26 19.86 4.61
N ARG A 55 8.72 20.36 3.46
CA ARG A 55 9.35 21.69 3.37
C ARG A 55 8.36 22.81 3.67
N THR A 56 7.12 22.70 3.19
CA THR A 56 6.04 23.65 3.50
C THR A 56 5.75 23.67 5.00
N LEU A 57 5.65 22.48 5.63
CA LEU A 57 5.44 22.37 7.08
C LEU A 57 6.61 22.90 7.90
N LYS A 58 7.85 22.70 7.46
CA LYS A 58 9.04 23.25 8.13
C LYS A 58 9.02 24.79 8.17
N GLY A 59 8.39 25.43 7.18
CA GLY A 59 8.24 26.89 7.12
C GLY A 59 7.15 27.43 8.05
N LEU A 60 6.20 26.59 8.47
CA LEU A 60 5.17 26.97 9.43
C LEU A 60 5.79 27.07 10.83
N LYS A 61 6.05 28.30 11.25
CA LYS A 61 6.34 28.62 12.64
C LYS A 61 5.09 29.26 13.24
N PHE A 62 4.70 28.81 14.42
CA PHE A 62 3.70 29.51 15.19
C PHE A 62 4.29 30.83 15.66
N ASP A 63 3.59 31.93 15.37
CA ASP A 63 3.93 33.23 15.93
C ASP A 63 3.52 33.24 17.40
N THR A 64 4.50 33.03 18.28
CA THR A 64 4.26 33.03 19.72
C THR A 64 4.12 34.42 20.29
N SER A 65 4.40 35.48 19.52
CA SER A 65 4.25 36.86 19.98
C SER A 65 2.77 37.23 20.20
N PHE A 66 1.86 36.60 19.47
CA PHE A 66 0.42 36.73 19.66
C PHE A 66 0.00 36.42 21.12
N PHE A 67 0.63 35.42 21.75
CA PHE A 67 0.34 35.05 23.14
C PHE A 67 0.85 36.06 24.18
N GLN A 68 1.66 37.03 23.76
CA GLN A 68 2.16 38.12 24.61
C GLN A 68 1.28 39.36 24.57
N ASP A 69 0.25 39.40 23.71
CA ASP A 69 -0.68 40.51 23.61
C ASP A 69 -1.47 40.67 24.94
N PRO A 70 -1.51 41.86 25.55
CA PRO A 70 -2.31 42.12 26.76
C PRO A 70 -3.79 41.76 26.60
N VAL A 71 -4.34 41.90 25.39
CA VAL A 71 -5.71 41.51 25.06
C VAL A 71 -5.86 40.00 25.14
N TYR A 72 -4.91 39.22 24.58
CA TYR A 72 -4.94 37.77 24.67
C TYR A 72 -4.82 37.28 26.12
N GLN A 73 -3.94 37.89 26.92
CA GLN A 73 -3.76 37.55 28.33
C GLN A 73 -4.96 37.93 29.21
N SER A 74 -5.78 38.89 28.76
CA SER A 74 -7.01 39.29 29.45
C SER A 74 -8.19 38.32 29.22
N LEU A 75 -8.05 37.39 28.26
CA LEU A 75 -9.08 36.40 27.98
C LEU A 75 -9.20 35.42 29.15
N ILE A 76 -10.42 35.31 29.67
CA ILE A 76 -10.76 34.34 30.71
C ILE A 76 -10.90 32.97 30.05
N ASP A 77 -10.06 32.02 30.45
CA ASP A 77 -10.21 30.62 30.05
C ASP A 77 -11.54 30.09 30.60
N SER A 78 -12.51 29.93 29.69
CA SER A 78 -13.84 29.39 29.98
C SER A 78 -13.92 27.90 29.63
N GLY A 79 -12.77 27.28 29.31
CA GLY A 79 -12.67 25.86 29.02
C GLY A 79 -13.04 25.03 30.25
N VAL A 80 -13.74 23.92 30.01
CA VAL A 80 -13.94 22.91 31.04
C VAL A 80 -12.60 22.23 31.27
N GLN A 81 -12.14 22.22 32.53
CA GLN A 81 -10.91 21.52 32.89
C GLN A 81 -11.08 20.02 32.62
N VAL A 82 -10.44 19.53 31.57
CA VAL A 82 -10.46 18.10 31.24
C VAL A 82 -9.46 17.42 32.15
N ASN A 83 -9.95 16.62 33.09
CA ASN A 83 -9.10 15.70 33.86
C ASN A 83 -8.49 14.70 32.89
N ILE A 84 -7.20 14.87 32.62
CA ILE A 84 -6.43 13.94 31.80
C ILE A 84 -6.20 12.69 32.67
N PRO A 85 -6.66 11.50 32.27
CA PRO A 85 -6.37 10.27 33.00
C PRO A 85 -4.86 10.06 33.11
N ALA A 86 -4.41 9.56 34.26
CA ALA A 86 -2.99 9.27 34.49
C ALA A 86 -2.43 8.25 33.48
N GLU A 87 -3.25 7.30 33.03
CA GLU A 87 -2.93 6.39 31.93
C GLU A 87 -3.50 6.91 30.62
N ARG A 88 -2.60 7.31 29.72
CA ARG A 88 -2.95 7.69 28.35
C ARG A 88 -2.86 6.46 27.46
N GLY A 89 -4.01 6.00 26.94
CA GLY A 89 -4.08 4.93 25.94
C GLY A 89 -4.25 3.52 26.51
N ALA A 90 -4.50 2.55 25.62
CA ALA A 90 -4.53 1.14 25.98
C ALA A 90 -3.10 0.63 26.22
N ILE A 91 -2.93 -0.25 27.21
CA ILE A 91 -1.68 -0.99 27.43
C ILE A 91 -1.28 -1.67 26.12
N ASN A 92 -0.04 -1.47 25.69
CA ASN A 92 0.47 -2.05 24.44
C ASN A 92 0.45 -3.58 24.55
N PRO A 93 -0.38 -4.30 23.75
CA PRO A 93 -0.47 -5.75 23.83
C PRO A 93 0.79 -6.47 23.31
N PHE A 94 1.74 -5.73 22.74
CA PHE A 94 3.01 -6.24 22.22
C PHE A 94 4.23 -5.86 23.09
N GLU A 95 4.02 -5.26 24.26
CA GLU A 95 5.12 -4.99 25.18
C GLU A 95 5.65 -6.32 25.76
N PRO A 96 6.95 -6.62 25.62
CA PRO A 96 7.53 -7.85 26.13
C PRO A 96 7.47 -7.85 27.67
N ARG A 97 6.99 -8.96 28.24
CA ARG A 97 6.97 -9.20 29.69
C ARG A 97 8.33 -9.63 30.21
#